data_AF-A0A1F8FC39-F1
#
_entry.id   AF-A0A1F8FC39-F1
#
_cell.length_a   1.000
_cell.length_b   1.000
_cell.length_c   1.000
_cell.angle_alpha   90.00
_cell.angle_beta   90.00
_cell.angle_gamma   90.00
#
_symmetry.space_group_name_H-M   'P 1'
#
loop_
_entity.id
_entity.type
_entity.pdbx_description
1 polymer ?
#
loop_
_entity_poly.entity_id
_entity_poly.type
_entity_poly.pdbx_seq_one_letter_code
_entity_poly.pdbx_strand_id
1 'polypeptide(L)'
;MLVGIGLAIFVAYRFLPNLASYSWALVALICPISMIFMMKGMGHDHGDARKVFVCPECGLSYDNPDLAKNCAKWCKENNSRNSEITKYSINKNENSCH
;
A
#
# COMPACT_ATOMS: atom_id res chain seq x y z
N MET A 1 29.54 18.20 -0.31
CA MET A 1 29.78 16.73 -0.28
C MET A 1 30.01 16.12 -1.66
N LEU A 2 29.25 16.49 -2.70
CA LEU A 2 29.37 15.92 -4.06
C LEU A 2 30.74 16.17 -4.74
N VAL A 3 31.37 17.33 -4.52
CA VAL A 3 32.67 17.68 -5.13
C VAL A 3 33.82 16.80 -4.61
N GLY A 4 33.79 16.43 -3.32
CA GLY A 4 34.82 15.57 -2.73
C GLY A 4 34.73 14.12 -3.23
N ILE A 5 33.51 13.64 -3.50
CA ILE A 5 33.26 12.30 -4.03
C ILE A 5 33.78 12.20 -5.48
N GLY A 6 33.52 13.23 -6.30
CA GLY A 6 34.04 13.27 -7.67
C GLY A 6 35.57 13.24 -7.73
N LEU A 7 36.25 13.94 -6.81
CA LEU A 7 37.71 13.99 -6.76
C LEU A 7 38.32 12.67 -6.27
N ALA A 8 37.68 12.01 -5.29
CA ALA A 8 38.09 10.69 -4.81
C ALA A 8 37.94 9.61 -5.90
N ILE A 9 36.84 9.64 -6.66
CA ILE A 9 36.61 8.74 -7.79
C ILE A 9 37.67 9.00 -8.88
N PHE A 10 37.91 10.26 -9.25
CA PHE A 10 38.90 10.59 -10.27
C PHE A 10 40.32 10.13 -9.91
N VAL A 11 40.73 10.31 -8.65
CA VAL A 11 42.03 9.84 -8.14
C VAL A 11 42.11 8.32 -8.12
N ALA A 12 41.05 7.62 -7.68
CA ALA A 12 41.00 6.16 -7.69
C ALA A 12 41.10 5.59 -9.12
N TYR A 13 40.42 6.19 -10.09
CA TYR A 13 40.52 5.77 -11.51
C TYR A 13 41.90 6.02 -12.11
N ARG A 14 42.58 7.09 -11.68
CA ARG A 14 43.96 7.40 -12.11
C ARG A 14 44.97 6.39 -11.54
N PHE A 15 44.65 5.77 -10.40
CA PHE A 15 45.55 4.90 -9.63
C PHE A 15 45.30 3.40 -9.84
N LEU A 16 44.22 3.00 -10.52
CA LEU A 16 43.92 1.59 -10.81
C LEU A 16 44.16 1.26 -12.30
N PRO A 17 45.35 0.77 -12.70
CA PRO A 17 45.63 0.38 -14.09
C PRO A 17 44.97 -0.94 -14.54
N ASN A 18 44.02 -1.49 -13.77
CA ASN A 18 43.38 -2.78 -14.08
C ASN A 18 41.85 -2.76 -13.92
N LEU A 19 41.18 -1.88 -14.67
CA LEU A 19 39.71 -1.87 -14.80
C LEU A 19 39.13 -3.18 -15.39
N ALA A 20 39.94 -3.95 -16.12
CA ALA A 20 39.50 -5.21 -16.73
C ALA A 20 39.11 -6.29 -15.70
N SER A 21 39.71 -6.28 -14.50
CA SER A 21 39.40 -7.25 -13.44
C SER A 21 38.20 -6.85 -12.56
N TYR A 22 37.75 -5.59 -12.64
CA TYR A 22 36.68 -5.06 -11.80
C TYR A 22 35.28 -5.16 -12.41
N SER A 23 35.17 -5.54 -13.69
CA SER A 23 33.88 -5.70 -14.38
C SER A 23 32.93 -6.65 -13.64
N TRP A 24 33.45 -7.80 -13.18
CA TRP A 24 32.66 -8.78 -12.43
C TRP A 24 32.33 -8.32 -11.00
N ALA A 25 33.26 -7.63 -10.35
CA ALA A 25 33.11 -7.17 -8.97
C ALA A 25 32.09 -6.01 -8.87
N LEU A 26 32.03 -5.16 -9.90
CA LEU A 26 31.04 -4.09 -10.01
C LEU A 26 29.63 -4.69 -10.14
N VAL A 27 29.45 -5.70 -10.99
CA VAL A 27 28.18 -6.42 -11.16
C VAL A 27 27.78 -7.13 -9.87
N ALA A 28 28.72 -7.81 -9.21
CA ALA A 28 28.49 -8.50 -7.95
C ALA A 28 28.04 -7.57 -6.81
N LEU A 29 28.42 -6.29 -6.83
CA LEU A 29 27.95 -5.29 -5.86
C LEU A 29 26.65 -4.60 -6.28
N ILE A 30 26.41 -4.40 -7.57
CA ILE A 30 25.18 -3.77 -8.08
C ILE A 30 23.97 -4.71 -7.91
N CYS A 31 24.15 -6.01 -8.10
CA CYS A 31 23.07 -7.01 -7.94
C CYS A 31 22.41 -7.06 -6.55
N PRO A 32 23.13 -7.11 -5.42
CA PRO A 32 22.49 -7.08 -4.10
C PRO A 32 21.83 -5.72 -3.83
N ILE A 33 22.39 -4.62 -4.34
CA ILE A 33 21.81 -3.28 -4.18
C ILE A 33 20.47 -3.18 -4.93
N SER A 34 20.37 -3.70 -6.15
CA SER A 34 19.10 -3.68 -6.91
C SER A 34 18.02 -4.55 -6.27
N MET A 35 18.38 -5.71 -5.72
CA MET A 35 17.45 -6.56 -4.96
C MET A 35 16.93 -5.89 -3.68
N ILE A 36 17.81 -5.22 -2.93
CA ILE A 36 17.43 -4.46 -1.73
C ILE A 36 16.47 -3.31 -2.09
N PHE A 37 16.70 -2.64 -3.22
CA PHE A 37 15.83 -1.57 -3.70
C PHE A 37 14.42 -2.09 -4.09
N MET A 38 14.34 -3.29 -4.68
CA MET A 38 13.06 -3.91 -5.04
C MET A 38 12.20 -4.32 -3.83
N MET A 39 12.82 -4.74 -2.71
CA MET A 39 12.07 -5.10 -1.49
C MET A 39 11.52 -3.88 -0.73
N LYS A 40 12.10 -2.70 -0.96
CA LYS A 40 11.71 -1.44 -0.32
C LYS A 40 10.39 -0.86 -0.87
N GLY A 41 9.90 -1.37 -2.00
CA GLY A 41 8.78 -0.81 -2.77
C GLY A 41 7.38 -1.40 -2.48
N MET A 42 7.26 -2.48 -1.69
CA MET A 42 5.95 -2.96 -1.26
C MET A 42 5.51 -2.17 -0.04
N GLY A 43 4.92 -1.00 -0.28
CA GLY A 43 4.04 -0.37 0.69
C GLY A 43 2.89 -1.34 0.97
N HIS A 44 2.99 -2.09 2.07
CA HIS A 44 1.83 -2.70 2.68
C HIS A 44 0.88 -1.56 3.02
N ASP A 45 -0.17 -1.43 2.22
CA ASP A 45 -1.36 -0.67 2.52
C ASP A 45 -1.88 -1.21 3.86
N HIS A 46 -1.47 -0.56 4.95
CA HIS A 46 -2.17 -0.71 6.22
C HIS A 46 -3.53 -0.09 5.98
N GLY A 47 -4.48 -0.96 5.59
CA GLY A 47 -5.88 -0.63 5.44
C GLY A 47 -6.28 0.23 6.62
N ASP A 48 -6.47 1.51 6.33
CA ASP A 48 -6.89 2.52 7.28
C ASP A 48 -8.10 1.92 8.01
N ALA A 49 -7.97 1.66 9.31
CA ALA A 49 -9.04 1.13 10.15
C ALA A 49 -10.11 2.22 10.30
N ARG A 50 -10.79 2.53 9.19
CA ARG A 50 -11.92 3.45 9.17
C ARG A 50 -12.96 2.86 10.11
N LYS A 51 -13.44 3.67 11.04
CA LYS A 51 -14.48 3.26 11.97
C LYS A 51 -15.75 2.99 11.18
N VAL A 52 -15.98 1.73 10.85
CA VAL A 52 -17.21 1.28 10.20
C VAL A 52 -18.25 0.97 11.27
N PHE A 53 -19.48 1.38 11.00
CA PHE A 53 -20.62 1.15 11.88
C PHE A 53 -21.49 0.05 11.25
N VAL A 54 -21.68 -1.05 12.00
CA VAL A 54 -22.41 -2.22 11.53
C VAL A 54 -23.84 -2.18 12.04
N CYS A 55 -24.81 -2.44 11.16
CA CYS A 55 -26.20 -2.61 11.54
C CYS A 55 -26.41 -3.99 12.22
N PRO A 56 -26.95 -4.07 13.45
CA PRO A 56 -27.14 -5.33 14.16
C PRO A 56 -28.20 -6.25 13.54
N GLU A 57 -29.15 -5.68 12.78
CA GLU A 57 -30.27 -6.44 12.20
C GLU A 57 -29.88 -7.13 10.89
N CYS A 58 -29.07 -6.46 10.05
CA CYS A 58 -28.79 -6.92 8.68
C CYS A 58 -27.31 -7.13 8.37
N GLY A 59 -26.40 -6.75 9.28
CA GLY A 59 -24.95 -6.94 9.12
C GLY A 59 -24.27 -5.99 8.14
N LEU A 60 -24.98 -5.01 7.57
CA LEU A 60 -24.39 -4.05 6.64
C LEU A 60 -23.47 -3.06 7.38
N SER A 61 -22.31 -2.81 6.78
CA SER A 61 -21.31 -1.85 7.27
C SER A 61 -21.44 -0.50 6.57
N TYR A 62 -21.43 0.57 7.36
CA TYR A 62 -21.56 1.96 6.91
C TYR A 62 -20.42 2.82 7.42
N ASP A 63 -20.06 3.85 6.65
CA ASP A 63 -19.03 4.82 7.03
C ASP A 63 -19.58 5.81 8.09
N ASN A 64 -20.89 6.01 8.08
CA ASN A 64 -21.59 6.95 8.94
C ASN A 64 -22.46 6.22 9.98
N PRO A 65 -22.35 6.55 11.29
CA PRO A 65 -23.21 5.98 12.33
C PRO A 65 -24.70 6.26 12.13
N ASP A 66 -25.08 7.39 11.51
CA ASP A 66 -26.49 7.72 11.26
C ASP A 66 -27.12 6.77 10.23
N LEU A 67 -26.35 6.33 9.22
CA LEU A 67 -26.82 5.31 8.27
C LEU A 67 -27.06 3.97 8.95
N ALA A 68 -26.15 3.55 9.83
CA ALA A 68 -26.30 2.32 10.60
C ALA A 68 -27.53 2.36 11.52
N LYS A 69 -27.76 3.49 12.21
CA LYS A 69 -28.94 3.70 13.06
C LYS A 69 -30.24 3.71 12.27
N ASN A 70 -30.28 4.45 11.14
CA ASN A 70 -31.45 4.50 10.27
C ASN A 70 -31.75 3.13 9.65
N CYS A 71 -30.71 2.36 9.30
CA CYS A 71 -30.86 0.98 8.83
C CYS A 71 -31.47 0.08 9.92
N ALA A 72 -30.95 0.14 11.15
CA ALA A 72 -31.45 -0.66 12.27
C ALA A 72 -32.92 -0.32 12.59
N LYS A 73 -33.26 0.98 12.61
CA LYS A 73 -34.64 1.44 12.84
C LYS A 73 -35.59 0.90 11.76
N TRP A 74 -35.22 1.06 10.49
CA TRP A 74 -36.03 0.57 9.38
C TRP A 74 -36.19 -0.95 9.39
N CYS A 75 -35.12 -1.69 9.64
CA CYS A 75 -35.16 -3.16 9.72
C CYS A 75 -36.12 -3.62 10.83
N LYS A 76 -36.11 -2.95 11.98
CA LYS A 76 -37.00 -3.25 13.10
C LYS A 76 -38.47 -2.96 12.78
N GLU A 77 -38.76 -1.88 12.08
CA GLU A 77 -40.14 -1.46 11.76
C GLU A 77 -40.75 -2.26 10.60
N ASN A 78 -39.96 -2.55 9.55
CA ASN A 78 -40.46 -3.13 8.30
C ASN A 78 -40.06 -4.59 8.08
N ASN A 79 -39.25 -5.19 8.97
CA ASN A 79 -38.66 -6.52 8.80
C ASN A 79 -37.96 -6.73 7.44
N SER A 80 -37.53 -5.62 6.82
CA SER A 80 -37.00 -5.57 5.46
C SER A 80 -35.84 -4.57 5.40
N ARG A 81 -34.89 -4.79 4.50
CA ARG A 81 -33.77 -3.87 4.30
C ARG A 81 -34.20 -2.68 3.44
N ASN A 82 -33.88 -1.46 3.88
CA ASN A 82 -34.10 -0.27 3.06
C ASN A 82 -33.06 -0.21 1.92
N SER A 83 -33.51 -0.30 0.66
CA SER A 83 -32.67 -0.23 -0.53
C SER A 83 -31.97 1.14 -0.67
N GLU A 84 -32.61 2.22 -0.22
CA GLU A 84 -32.03 3.56 -0.24
C GLU A 84 -30.84 3.73 0.69
N ILE A 85 -30.84 3.03 1.83
CA ILE A 85 -29.74 3.05 2.81
C ILE A 85 -28.65 2.06 2.39
N THR A 86 -29.04 0.88 1.92
CA THR A 86 -28.13 -0.19 1.48
C THR A 86 -27.18 0.27 0.37
N LYS A 87 -27.58 1.23 -0.47
CA LYS A 87 -26.73 1.76 -1.54
C LYS A 87 -25.44 2.44 -1.05
N TYR A 88 -25.41 2.89 0.20
CA TYR A 88 -24.26 3.53 0.86
C TYR A 88 -23.41 2.56 1.69
N SER A 89 -23.69 1.25 1.63
CA SER A 89 -22.85 0.26 2.30
C SER A 89 -21.45 0.23 1.69
N ILE A 90 -20.45 0.12 2.56
CA ILE A 90 -19.03 0.11 2.15
C ILE A 90 -18.67 -1.20 1.43
N ASN A 91 -19.44 -2.27 1.69
CA ASN A 91 -19.24 -3.61 1.17
C ASN A 91 -19.77 -3.77 -0.27
N LYS A 92 -19.40 -2.85 -1.17
CA LYS A 92 -19.78 -2.88 -2.59
C LYS A 92 -18.65 -3.28 -3.54
N ASN A 93 -17.39 -3.29 -3.09
CA ASN A 93 -16.23 -3.54 -3.95
C ASN A 93 -15.11 -4.26 -3.19
N GLU A 94 -15.30 -5.53 -2.88
CA GLU A 94 -14.19 -6.41 -2.49
C GLU A 94 -13.92 -7.54 -3.51
N ASN A 95 -14.52 -7.49 -4.70
CA ASN A 95 -14.35 -8.54 -5.73
C ASN A 95 -14.01 -7.99 -7.14
N SER A 96 -13.15 -6.97 -7.26
CA SER A 96 -12.49 -6.67 -8.56
C SER A 96 -11.04 -7.16 -8.55
N CYS A 97 -10.86 -8.47 -8.35
CA CYS A 97 -9.69 -9.24 -8.78
C CYS A 97 -10.13 -10.70 -8.91
N HIS A 98 -10.59 -11.07 -10.09
CA HIS A 98 -10.52 -12.44 -10.59
C HIS A 98 -10.27 -12.41 -12.08
#